data_AF-C9PQR2-F1
#
_entry.id   AF-C9PQR2-F1
#
_cell.length_a   1.000
_cell.length_b   1.000
_cell.length_c   1.000
_cell.angle_alpha   90.00
_cell.angle_beta   90.00
_cell.angle_gamma   90.00
#
_symmetry.space_group_name_H-M   'P 1'
#
loop_
_entity.id
_entity.type
_entity.pdbx_description
1 polymer ?
#
loop_
_entity_poly.entity_id
_entity_poly.type
_entity_poly.pdbx_seq_one_letter_code
_entity_poly.pdbx_strand_id
1 'polypeptide(L)'
;MYKLPNKSRTKGCLIYLFFSIFFCIGTWGYVEQNVPFSDALYNSIKLIVLNGEEHVHNWQLEFARFALPLFTIMAILKLLWQAIGEQYAYLTLKISPVDTIIFGNSLPAVVISILAPHLGKRLFLDIHPNSINYRDELPNKGYKLWHFPDLSFNQLKNLSLQSAKNIYLVATQEDINIALAKSIIPLLKDKSHKPRLFISVCNQLMLKMATQEEIFKNYRAQKGEITWINSMHQLARTVLQQRPPLRESSLTHSGVLHIGLIGFSNLIQQLILTIMRNCAYLNIQKIEISLFSSNVEEYEVFSKKTQFYVQKTVSSIFLISRTSPLQYNTTRVIQPIFHPNYYRMSSLKKVSFHISIYMMILHIRH
;
A
#
# COMPACT_ATOMS: atom_id res chain seq x y z
N MET A 1 -9.92 -12.80 -7.38
CA MET A 1 -11.30 -12.32 -7.62
C MET A 1 -11.35 -10.83 -7.25
N TYR A 2 -11.28 -9.93 -8.25
CA TYR A 2 -11.12 -8.49 -8.02
C TYR A 2 -12.37 -7.89 -7.34
N LYS A 3 -12.23 -7.42 -6.09
CA LYS A 3 -13.25 -6.59 -5.44
C LYS A 3 -13.22 -5.20 -6.08
N LEU A 4 -14.05 -5.02 -7.10
CA LEU A 4 -14.34 -3.70 -7.66
C LEU A 4 -14.86 -2.76 -6.54
N PRO A 5 -14.43 -1.50 -6.50
CA PRO A 5 -14.86 -0.55 -5.47
C PRO A 5 -16.39 -0.43 -5.46
N ASN A 6 -17.01 -0.36 -4.28
CA ASN A 6 -18.47 -0.42 -4.07
C ASN A 6 -19.27 0.50 -5.00
N LYS A 7 -18.72 1.68 -5.35
CA LYS A 7 -19.37 2.67 -6.24
C LYS A 7 -19.38 2.29 -7.73
N SER A 8 -18.46 1.43 -8.17
CA SER A 8 -18.44 0.85 -9.52
C SER A 8 -19.31 -0.40 -9.63
N ARG A 9 -19.44 -1.15 -8.52
CA ARG A 9 -20.27 -2.34 -8.41
C ARG A 9 -21.77 -2.01 -8.52
N THR A 10 -22.21 -0.91 -7.92
CA THR A 10 -23.60 -0.44 -8.04
C THR A 10 -23.97 -0.03 -9.47
N LYS A 11 -23.06 0.64 -10.19
CA LYS A 11 -23.28 1.02 -11.60
C LYS A 11 -23.34 -0.19 -12.54
N GLY A 12 -22.44 -1.16 -12.35
CA GLY A 12 -22.49 -2.42 -13.10
C GLY A 12 -23.80 -3.17 -12.86
N CYS A 13 -24.24 -3.25 -11.60
CA CYS A 13 -25.48 -3.92 -11.23
C CYS A 13 -26.71 -3.31 -11.92
N LEU A 14 -26.80 -1.97 -12.00
CA LEU A 14 -27.88 -1.29 -12.72
C LEU A 14 -27.88 -1.60 -14.22
N ILE A 15 -26.71 -1.62 -14.86
CA ILE A 15 -26.60 -1.94 -16.29
C ILE A 15 -27.06 -3.38 -16.55
N TYR A 16 -26.64 -4.34 -15.73
CA TYR A 16 -27.09 -5.74 -15.83
C TYR A 16 -28.58 -5.87 -15.58
N LEU A 17 -29.13 -5.14 -14.60
CA LEU A 17 -30.55 -5.13 -14.30
C LEU A 17 -31.37 -4.59 -15.49
N PHE A 18 -30.98 -3.45 -16.06
CA PHE A 18 -31.65 -2.91 -17.24
C PHE A 18 -31.54 -3.86 -18.43
N PHE A 19 -30.36 -4.43 -18.70
CA PHE A 19 -30.19 -5.43 -19.75
C PHE A 19 -31.13 -6.62 -19.56
N SER A 20 -31.24 -7.17 -18.34
CA SER A 20 -32.17 -8.25 -18.02
C SER A 20 -33.63 -7.85 -18.26
N ILE A 21 -34.04 -6.64 -17.89
CA ILE A 21 -35.41 -6.15 -18.15
C ILE A 21 -35.68 -6.12 -19.66
N PHE A 22 -34.80 -5.51 -20.45
CA PHE A 22 -34.97 -5.43 -21.90
C PHE A 22 -34.94 -6.80 -22.59
N PHE A 23 -34.13 -7.72 -22.08
CA PHE A 23 -34.08 -9.09 -22.57
C PHE A 23 -35.38 -9.84 -22.28
N CYS A 24 -35.95 -9.66 -21.08
CA CYS A 24 -37.25 -10.22 -20.74
C CYS A 24 -38.38 -9.61 -21.59
N ILE A 25 -38.35 -8.30 -21.87
CA ILE A 25 -39.33 -7.62 -22.75
C ILE A 25 -39.24 -8.18 -24.18
N GLY A 26 -38.03 -8.41 -24.71
CA GLY A 26 -37.85 -9.04 -26.01
C GLY A 26 -38.38 -10.47 -26.06
N THR A 27 -38.09 -11.26 -25.01
CA THR A 27 -38.54 -12.66 -24.92
C THR A 27 -40.07 -12.71 -24.80
N TRP A 28 -40.66 -11.86 -23.97
CA TRP A 28 -42.11 -11.69 -23.85
C TRP A 28 -42.73 -11.35 -25.20
N GLY A 29 -42.17 -10.36 -25.92
CA GLY A 29 -42.70 -9.91 -27.20
C GLY A 29 -42.77 -11.00 -28.27
N TYR A 30 -41.85 -11.97 -28.26
CA TYR A 30 -41.90 -13.14 -29.14
C TYR A 30 -42.91 -14.20 -28.64
N VAL A 31 -43.01 -14.42 -27.34
CA VAL A 31 -44.01 -15.34 -26.76
C VAL A 31 -45.45 -14.87 -27.05
N GLU A 32 -45.72 -13.56 -26.99
CA GLU A 32 -47.00 -12.98 -27.39
C GLU A 32 -47.35 -13.23 -28.87
N GLN A 33 -46.34 -13.49 -29.70
CA GLN A 33 -46.52 -13.83 -31.12
C GLN A 33 -46.64 -15.34 -31.35
N ASN A 34 -46.88 -16.11 -30.29
CA ASN A 34 -46.99 -17.57 -30.30
C ASN A 34 -45.68 -18.29 -30.71
N VAL A 35 -44.53 -17.62 -30.58
CA VAL A 35 -43.22 -18.26 -30.75
C VAL A 35 -42.94 -19.13 -29.51
N PRO A 36 -42.53 -20.40 -29.66
CA PRO A 36 -42.13 -21.24 -28.54
C PRO A 36 -41.08 -20.55 -27.67
N PHE A 37 -41.13 -20.74 -26.35
CA PHE A 37 -40.25 -20.03 -25.42
C PHE A 37 -38.75 -20.21 -25.72
N SER A 38 -38.33 -21.41 -26.16
CA SER A 38 -36.95 -21.68 -26.59
C SER A 38 -36.53 -20.80 -27.77
N ASP A 39 -37.42 -20.63 -28.73
CA ASP A 39 -37.18 -19.89 -29.96
C ASP A 39 -37.29 -18.39 -29.69
N ALA A 40 -38.15 -17.98 -28.77
CA ALA A 40 -38.25 -16.61 -28.26
C ALA A 40 -36.96 -16.17 -27.55
N LEU A 41 -36.35 -17.05 -26.74
CA LEU A 41 -35.04 -16.80 -26.13
C LEU A 41 -33.94 -16.68 -27.21
N TYR A 42 -33.91 -17.62 -28.15
CA TYR A 42 -32.93 -17.63 -29.23
C TYR A 42 -33.04 -16.37 -30.11
N ASN A 43 -34.26 -15.98 -30.48
CA ASN A 43 -34.51 -14.77 -31.26
C ASN A 43 -34.21 -13.50 -30.45
N SER A 44 -34.42 -13.49 -29.13
CA SER A 44 -34.00 -12.38 -28.26
C SER A 44 -32.48 -12.24 -28.19
N ILE A 45 -31.74 -13.36 -28.23
CA ILE A 45 -30.27 -13.33 -28.37
C ILE A 45 -29.86 -12.77 -29.73
N LYS A 46 -30.56 -13.12 -30.82
CA LYS A 46 -30.27 -12.55 -32.14
C LYS A 46 -30.43 -11.02 -32.17
N LEU A 47 -31.40 -10.47 -31.43
CA LEU A 47 -31.58 -9.01 -31.30
C LEU A 47 -30.35 -8.31 -30.71
N ILE A 48 -29.58 -8.98 -29.85
CA ILE A 48 -28.35 -8.45 -29.23
C ILE A 48 -27.25 -8.22 -30.29
N VAL A 49 -27.23 -9.03 -31.35
CA VAL A 49 -26.19 -9.05 -32.39
C VAL A 49 -26.59 -8.26 -33.64
N LEU A 50 -27.64 -7.42 -33.55
CA LEU A 50 -28.18 -6.63 -34.68
C LEU A 50 -28.68 -7.50 -35.85
N ASN A 51 -29.06 -8.76 -35.59
CA ASN A 51 -29.55 -9.67 -36.63
C ASN A 51 -31.04 -10.01 -36.42
N GLY A 52 -31.91 -9.02 -36.62
CA GLY A 52 -33.36 -9.19 -36.51
C GLY A 52 -34.03 -9.16 -37.88
N GLU A 53 -34.32 -10.32 -38.46
CA GLU A 53 -34.84 -10.44 -39.84
C GLU A 53 -36.37 -10.27 -39.96
N GLU A 54 -37.13 -10.27 -38.87
CA GLU A 54 -38.60 -10.28 -38.94
C GLU A 54 -39.18 -8.89 -38.63
N HIS A 55 -39.81 -8.18 -39.57
CA HIS A 55 -40.60 -6.98 -39.23
C HIS A 55 -41.92 -7.38 -38.59
N VAL A 56 -41.93 -7.51 -37.26
CA VAL A 56 -43.16 -7.78 -36.52
C VAL A 56 -43.62 -6.54 -35.77
N HIS A 57 -44.87 -6.14 -35.99
CA HIS A 57 -45.48 -4.95 -35.41
C HIS A 57 -45.87 -5.22 -33.95
N ASN A 58 -44.87 -5.20 -33.06
CA ASN A 58 -45.08 -5.31 -31.63
C ASN A 58 -44.16 -4.34 -30.88
N TRP A 59 -44.74 -3.47 -30.06
CA TRP A 59 -44.01 -2.38 -29.41
C TRP A 59 -42.92 -2.91 -28.46
N GLN A 60 -43.14 -4.07 -27.82
CA GLN A 60 -42.14 -4.73 -26.96
C GLN A 60 -40.91 -5.13 -27.78
N LEU A 61 -41.11 -5.68 -28.98
CA LEU A 61 -40.03 -6.11 -29.86
C LEU A 61 -39.32 -4.91 -30.49
N GLU A 62 -40.05 -3.86 -30.88
CA GLU A 62 -39.45 -2.62 -31.38
C GLU A 62 -38.55 -1.97 -30.31
N PHE A 63 -38.99 -1.94 -29.06
CA PHE A 63 -38.21 -1.39 -27.96
C PHE A 63 -36.99 -2.26 -27.62
N ALA A 64 -37.15 -3.59 -27.61
CA ALA A 64 -36.05 -4.52 -27.40
C ALA A 64 -35.01 -4.48 -28.53
N ARG A 65 -35.45 -4.37 -29.79
CA ARG A 65 -34.60 -4.21 -30.99
C ARG A 65 -33.75 -2.97 -30.93
N PHE A 66 -34.28 -1.89 -30.38
CA PHE A 66 -33.52 -0.67 -30.20
C PHE A 66 -32.56 -0.75 -29.00
N ALA A 67 -33.04 -1.21 -27.85
CA ALA A 67 -32.29 -1.14 -26.60
C ALA A 67 -31.17 -2.19 -26.49
N LEU A 68 -31.41 -3.45 -26.89
CA LEU A 68 -30.46 -4.55 -26.67
C LEU A 68 -29.13 -4.36 -27.42
N PRO A 69 -29.10 -3.95 -28.71
CA PRO A 69 -27.86 -3.58 -29.39
C PRO A 69 -27.07 -2.44 -28.75
N LEU A 70 -27.73 -1.49 -28.07
CA LEU A 70 -27.01 -0.38 -27.43
C LEU A 70 -26.13 -0.89 -26.28
N PHE A 71 -26.54 -1.94 -25.57
CA PHE A 71 -25.72 -2.57 -24.53
C PHE A 71 -24.47 -3.24 -25.10
N THR A 72 -24.56 -3.90 -26.27
CA THR A 72 -23.39 -4.49 -26.92
C THR A 72 -22.45 -3.45 -27.48
N ILE A 73 -22.97 -2.41 -28.13
CA ILE A 73 -22.18 -1.27 -28.58
C ILE A 73 -21.47 -0.62 -27.37
N MET A 74 -22.18 -0.40 -26.26
CA MET A 74 -21.57 0.16 -25.05
C MET A 74 -20.51 -0.76 -24.44
N ALA A 75 -20.71 -2.08 -24.48
CA ALA A 75 -19.71 -3.05 -24.03
C ALA A 75 -18.45 -3.01 -24.91
N ILE A 76 -18.61 -2.96 -26.23
CA ILE A 76 -17.51 -2.82 -27.19
C ILE A 76 -16.78 -1.50 -26.97
N LEU A 77 -17.50 -0.38 -26.88
CA LEU A 77 -16.92 0.94 -26.60
C LEU A 77 -16.16 0.95 -25.27
N LYS A 78 -16.67 0.29 -24.24
CA LYS A 78 -15.99 0.15 -22.94
C LYS A 78 -14.70 -0.66 -23.07
N LEU A 79 -14.71 -1.76 -23.82
CA LEU A 79 -13.52 -2.57 -24.09
C LEU A 79 -12.48 -1.78 -24.89
N LEU A 80 -12.91 -1.05 -25.93
CA LEU A 80 -12.05 -0.15 -26.70
C LEU A 80 -11.47 0.95 -25.80
N TRP A 81 -12.28 1.58 -24.96
CA TRP A 81 -11.82 2.61 -24.03
C TRP A 81 -10.82 2.05 -23.01
N GLN A 82 -11.03 0.82 -22.55
CA GLN A 82 -10.09 0.14 -21.65
C GLN A 82 -8.76 -0.15 -22.36
N ALA A 83 -8.81 -0.66 -23.60
CA ALA A 83 -7.60 -0.92 -24.39
C ALA A 83 -6.83 0.37 -24.74
N ILE A 84 -7.55 1.42 -25.14
CA ILE A 84 -6.97 2.74 -25.43
C ILE A 84 -6.44 3.39 -24.15
N GLY A 85 -7.13 3.22 -23.02
CA GLY A 85 -6.75 3.82 -21.74
C GLY A 85 -5.35 3.40 -21.28
N GLU A 86 -5.01 2.12 -21.43
CA GLU A 86 -3.68 1.60 -21.12
C GLU A 86 -2.60 2.20 -22.05
N GLN A 87 -2.87 2.23 -23.36
CA GLN A 87 -1.96 2.83 -24.34
C GLN A 87 -1.79 4.34 -24.15
N TYR A 88 -2.87 5.05 -23.83
CA TYR A 88 -2.86 6.48 -23.56
C TYR A 88 -2.06 6.80 -22.30
N ALA A 89 -2.21 5.99 -21.25
CA ALA A 89 -1.42 6.15 -20.04
C ALA A 89 0.08 6.02 -20.36
N TYR A 90 0.45 5.04 -21.19
CA TYR A 90 1.83 4.82 -21.65
C TYR A 90 2.36 6.00 -22.44
N LEU A 91 1.59 6.48 -23.42
CA LEU A 91 1.92 7.66 -24.21
C LEU A 91 2.13 8.89 -23.31
N THR A 92 1.29 9.06 -22.29
CA THR A 92 1.39 10.19 -21.36
C THR A 92 2.68 10.14 -20.54
N LEU A 93 3.17 8.95 -20.17
CA LEU A 93 4.46 8.79 -19.49
C LEU A 93 5.64 9.11 -20.42
N LYS A 94 5.52 8.76 -21.71
CA LYS A 94 6.53 9.09 -22.72
C LYS A 94 6.63 10.59 -22.99
N ILE A 95 5.48 11.28 -23.06
CA ILE A 95 5.42 12.73 -23.33
C ILE A 95 5.76 13.56 -22.08
N SER A 96 5.26 13.17 -20.92
CA SER A 96 5.52 13.84 -19.64
C SER A 96 6.23 12.87 -18.70
N PRO A 97 7.57 12.75 -18.80
CA PRO A 97 8.33 11.88 -17.92
C PRO A 97 8.14 12.28 -16.45
N VAL A 98 8.22 11.29 -15.58
CA VAL A 98 8.14 11.47 -14.14
C VAL A 98 9.53 11.68 -13.56
N ASP A 99 9.64 12.55 -12.54
CA ASP A 99 10.89 12.81 -11.85
C ASP A 99 11.27 11.65 -10.93
N THR A 100 10.26 11.00 -10.33
CA THR A 100 10.47 9.95 -9.34
C THR A 100 9.62 8.72 -9.61
N ILE A 101 10.24 7.56 -9.55
CA ILE A 101 9.60 6.25 -9.70
C ILE A 101 9.73 5.48 -8.39
N ILE A 102 8.64 4.94 -7.88
CA ILE A 102 8.58 4.18 -6.64
C ILE A 102 8.02 2.79 -6.96
N PHE A 103 8.86 1.79 -6.76
CA PHE A 103 8.55 0.38 -6.93
C PHE A 103 8.06 -0.20 -5.61
N GLY A 104 6.81 -0.66 -5.61
CA GLY A 104 6.06 -1.10 -4.45
C GLY A 104 4.92 -0.14 -4.09
N ASN A 105 3.88 -0.71 -3.49
CA ASN A 105 2.73 0.00 -2.92
C ASN A 105 2.62 -0.24 -1.40
N SER A 106 3.72 -0.65 -0.76
CA SER A 106 3.79 -0.97 0.66
C SER A 106 3.75 0.29 1.54
N LEU A 107 3.54 0.13 2.85
CA LEU A 107 3.63 1.24 3.83
C LEU A 107 4.93 2.07 3.68
N PRO A 108 6.13 1.46 3.52
CA PRO A 108 7.35 2.16 3.12
C PRO A 108 7.23 3.09 1.92
N ALA A 109 6.57 2.63 0.84
CA ALA A 109 6.41 3.39 -0.39
C ALA A 109 5.54 4.63 -0.18
N VAL A 110 4.42 4.48 0.52
CA VAL A 110 3.52 5.58 0.89
C VAL A 110 4.27 6.60 1.73
N VAL A 111 5.02 6.14 2.74
CA VAL A 111 5.78 6.99 3.65
C VAL A 111 6.86 7.79 2.92
N ILE A 112 7.65 7.15 2.07
CA ILE A 112 8.68 7.86 1.28
C ILE A 112 8.06 8.95 0.43
N SER A 113 6.87 8.69 -0.12
CA SER A 113 6.16 9.68 -0.92
C SER A 113 5.68 10.89 -0.11
N ILE A 114 5.29 10.69 1.14
CA ILE A 114 4.88 11.78 2.03
C ILE A 114 6.11 12.58 2.47
N LEU A 115 7.19 11.88 2.81
CA LEU A 115 8.40 12.46 3.38
C LEU A 115 9.26 13.25 2.41
N ALA A 116 9.08 13.00 1.13
CA ALA A 116 9.82 13.70 0.10
C ALA A 116 8.83 14.48 -0.80
N PRO A 117 8.20 15.54 -0.25
CA PRO A 117 7.22 16.35 -0.96
C PRO A 117 7.81 17.03 -2.21
N HIS A 118 9.12 17.27 -2.21
CA HIS A 118 9.89 17.90 -3.30
C HIS A 118 10.15 17.00 -4.51
N LEU A 119 9.68 15.74 -4.52
CA LEU A 119 9.99 14.75 -5.55
C LEU A 119 9.30 14.96 -6.92
N GLY A 120 8.65 16.10 -7.14
CA GLY A 120 7.99 16.42 -8.42
C GLY A 120 6.87 15.44 -8.77
N LYS A 121 6.74 15.11 -10.07
CA LYS A 121 5.77 14.13 -10.58
C LYS A 121 6.20 12.70 -10.24
N ARG A 122 5.29 11.90 -9.68
CA ARG A 122 5.61 10.57 -9.11
C ARG A 122 4.85 9.46 -9.82
N LEU A 123 5.53 8.34 -10.06
CA LEU A 123 4.94 7.11 -10.55
C LEU A 123 5.13 5.99 -9.54
N PHE A 124 4.04 5.42 -9.07
CA PHE A 124 4.04 4.20 -8.27
C PHE A 124 3.81 3.01 -9.18
N LEU A 125 4.68 2.01 -9.05
CA LEU A 125 4.63 0.76 -9.77
C LEU A 125 4.37 -0.34 -8.75
N ASP A 126 3.16 -0.86 -8.77
CA ASP A 126 2.78 -1.98 -7.93
C ASP A 126 3.15 -3.29 -8.63
N ILE A 127 3.90 -4.13 -7.91
CA ILE A 127 4.59 -5.31 -8.44
C ILE A 127 3.91 -6.60 -7.97
N HIS A 128 2.98 -6.49 -7.01
CA HIS A 128 2.39 -7.66 -6.39
C HIS A 128 0.86 -7.60 -6.44
N PRO A 129 0.17 -8.65 -6.91
CA PRO A 129 -1.30 -8.68 -6.92
C PRO A 129 -1.94 -8.70 -5.52
N ASN A 130 -1.16 -9.04 -4.48
CA ASN A 130 -1.64 -9.27 -3.10
C ASN A 130 -1.14 -8.23 -2.10
N SER A 131 -0.45 -7.19 -2.56
CA SER A 131 0.01 -6.14 -1.67
C SER A 131 -1.19 -5.36 -1.10
N ILE A 132 -1.14 -5.06 0.20
CA ILE A 132 -2.17 -4.29 0.89
C ILE A 132 -2.32 -2.97 0.12
N ASN A 133 -3.50 -2.76 -0.46
CA ASN A 133 -3.71 -1.71 -1.43
C ASN A 133 -3.87 -0.37 -0.70
N TYR A 134 -2.75 0.27 -0.35
CA TYR A 134 -2.72 1.61 0.27
C TYR A 134 -3.09 2.73 -0.72
N ARG A 135 -3.84 2.41 -1.78
CA ARG A 135 -4.24 3.32 -2.86
C ARG A 135 -5.00 4.54 -2.35
N ASP A 136 -5.86 4.32 -1.37
CA ASP A 136 -6.68 5.37 -0.74
C ASP A 136 -5.88 6.22 0.26
N GLU A 137 -4.67 5.77 0.64
CA GLU A 137 -3.77 6.46 1.58
C GLU A 137 -2.66 7.26 0.88
N LEU A 138 -2.51 7.10 -0.44
CA LEU A 138 -1.56 7.89 -1.21
C LEU A 138 -2.02 9.35 -1.27
N PRO A 139 -1.11 10.33 -1.06
CA PRO A 139 -1.48 11.74 -1.00
C PRO A 139 -2.05 12.20 -2.34
N ASN A 140 -3.27 12.75 -2.35
CA ASN A 140 -4.10 13.16 -3.50
C ASN A 140 -3.47 14.13 -4.55
N LYS A 141 -2.16 14.42 -4.51
CA LYS A 141 -1.51 15.40 -5.40
C LYS A 141 -0.33 14.76 -6.15
N GLY A 142 -0.48 14.65 -7.47
CA GLY A 142 0.66 14.50 -8.40
C GLY A 142 1.25 13.11 -8.59
N TYR A 143 0.54 12.04 -8.21
CA TYR A 143 0.98 10.67 -8.43
C TYR A 143 0.15 9.94 -9.49
N LYS A 144 0.81 9.04 -10.24
CA LYS A 144 0.16 8.01 -11.05
C LYS A 144 0.46 6.66 -10.42
N LEU A 145 -0.54 5.81 -10.25
CA LEU A 145 -0.38 4.43 -9.79
C LEU A 145 -0.64 3.50 -10.96
N TRP A 146 0.30 2.60 -11.22
CA TRP A 146 0.20 1.57 -12.23
C TRP A 146 0.41 0.21 -11.60
N HIS A 147 -0.46 -0.73 -11.94
CA HIS A 147 -0.43 -2.08 -11.42
C HIS A 147 0.13 -3.01 -12.47
N PHE A 148 1.27 -3.64 -12.16
CA PHE A 148 1.92 -4.64 -12.98
C PHE A 148 1.99 -5.93 -12.16
N PRO A 149 0.93 -6.75 -12.18
CA PRO A 149 0.86 -7.97 -11.36
C PRO A 149 1.93 -8.98 -11.76
N ASP A 150 2.34 -8.98 -13.04
CA ASP A 150 3.41 -9.80 -13.59
C ASP A 150 4.42 -8.89 -14.30
N LEU A 151 5.42 -8.41 -13.56
CA LEU A 151 6.44 -7.52 -14.06
C LEU A 151 7.38 -8.26 -15.02
N SER A 152 6.99 -8.37 -16.29
CA SER A 152 7.88 -8.85 -17.34
C SER A 152 8.95 -7.79 -17.61
N PHE A 153 10.22 -8.22 -17.67
CA PHE A 153 11.39 -7.35 -17.96
C PHE A 153 11.18 -6.46 -19.20
N ASN A 154 10.45 -6.95 -20.20
CA ASN A 154 10.17 -6.20 -21.42
C ASN A 154 9.28 -4.98 -21.19
N GLN A 155 8.36 -5.02 -20.23
CA GLN A 155 7.52 -3.87 -19.88
C GLN A 155 8.31 -2.78 -19.14
N LEU A 156 9.32 -3.15 -18.35
CA LEU A 156 10.23 -2.19 -17.69
C LEU A 156 11.05 -1.38 -18.69
N LYS A 157 11.50 -2.02 -19.78
CA LYS A 157 12.25 -1.34 -20.86
C LYS A 157 11.42 -0.23 -21.51
N ASN A 158 10.11 -0.44 -21.59
CA ASN A 158 9.18 0.51 -22.18
C ASN A 158 8.87 1.67 -21.23
N LEU A 159 8.98 1.47 -19.92
CA LEU A 159 8.88 2.59 -18.97
C LEU A 159 10.06 3.52 -19.17
N SER A 160 9.82 4.83 -19.11
CA SER A 160 10.86 5.86 -19.20
C SER A 160 11.68 5.93 -17.90
N LEU A 161 12.20 4.79 -17.42
CA LEU A 161 13.02 4.70 -16.21
C LEU A 161 14.25 5.61 -16.29
N GLN A 162 14.77 5.76 -17.51
CA GLN A 162 15.94 6.59 -17.81
C GLN A 162 15.70 8.10 -17.65
N SER A 163 14.45 8.57 -17.69
CA SER A 163 14.14 9.99 -17.51
C SER A 163 13.94 10.37 -16.06
N ALA A 164 13.82 9.38 -15.16
CA ALA A 164 13.66 9.64 -13.74
C ALA A 164 14.95 10.22 -13.16
N LYS A 165 14.80 11.11 -12.17
CA LYS A 165 15.89 11.57 -11.32
C LYS A 165 16.15 10.58 -10.20
N ASN A 166 15.08 10.03 -9.62
CA ASN A 166 15.15 9.13 -8.47
C ASN A 166 14.30 7.87 -8.71
N ILE A 167 14.83 6.71 -8.35
CA ILE A 167 14.12 5.44 -8.38
C ILE A 167 14.21 4.80 -6.99
N TYR A 168 13.07 4.55 -6.36
CA TYR A 168 12.95 3.91 -5.06
C TYR A 168 12.49 2.46 -5.22
N LEU A 169 13.21 1.51 -4.63
CA LEU A 169 12.89 0.09 -4.60
C LEU A 169 12.55 -0.31 -3.16
N VAL A 170 11.26 -0.34 -2.86
CA VAL A 170 10.71 -0.39 -1.48
C VAL A 170 9.60 -1.43 -1.34
N ALA A 171 9.72 -2.55 -2.06
CA ALA A 171 8.92 -3.73 -1.82
C ALA A 171 9.11 -4.26 -0.39
N THR A 172 8.10 -4.97 0.11
CA THR A 172 8.08 -5.51 1.48
C THR A 172 9.21 -6.51 1.73
N GLN A 173 9.60 -7.26 0.71
CA GLN A 173 10.69 -8.25 0.78
C GLN A 173 11.97 -7.67 0.17
N GLU A 174 13.09 -7.83 0.87
CA GLU A 174 14.38 -7.19 0.54
C GLU A 174 15.09 -7.84 -0.65
N ASP A 175 14.92 -9.15 -0.81
CA ASP A 175 15.37 -9.94 -1.95
C ASP A 175 14.74 -9.46 -3.26
N ILE A 176 13.43 -9.15 -3.24
CA ILE A 176 12.73 -8.54 -4.37
C ILE A 176 13.35 -7.18 -4.72
N ASN A 177 13.65 -6.33 -3.74
CA ASN A 177 14.28 -5.03 -3.99
C ASN A 177 15.63 -5.17 -4.67
N ILE A 178 16.44 -6.13 -4.23
CA ILE A 178 17.75 -6.40 -4.82
C ILE A 178 17.59 -6.98 -6.25
N ALA A 179 16.68 -7.93 -6.45
CA ALA A 179 16.42 -8.53 -7.76
C ALA A 179 15.92 -7.49 -8.78
N LEU A 180 15.02 -6.60 -8.36
CA LEU A 180 14.55 -5.48 -9.17
C LEU A 180 15.67 -4.48 -9.49
N ALA A 181 16.58 -4.23 -8.55
CA ALA A 181 17.71 -3.36 -8.82
C ALA A 181 18.62 -3.97 -9.91
N LYS A 182 18.88 -5.28 -9.83
CA LYS A 182 19.64 -6.01 -10.85
C LYS A 182 18.96 -5.99 -12.21
N SER A 183 17.62 -6.02 -12.25
CA SER A 183 16.87 -5.96 -13.50
C SER A 183 16.88 -4.57 -14.15
N ILE A 184 16.83 -3.51 -13.34
CA ILE A 184 16.73 -2.13 -13.80
C ILE A 184 18.09 -1.57 -14.23
N ILE A 185 19.17 -1.86 -13.50
CA ILE A 185 20.50 -1.27 -13.76
C ILE A 185 20.98 -1.44 -15.23
N PRO A 186 20.84 -2.62 -15.87
CA PRO A 186 21.19 -2.79 -17.28
C PRO A 186 20.43 -1.85 -18.23
N LEU A 187 19.19 -1.48 -17.90
CA LEU A 187 18.34 -0.59 -18.70
C LEU A 187 18.76 0.89 -18.60
N LEU A 188 19.65 1.22 -17.66
CA LEU A 188 20.12 2.57 -17.35
C LEU A 188 21.54 2.86 -17.88
N LYS A 189 22.14 1.93 -18.66
CA LYS A 189 23.55 2.03 -19.10
C LYS A 189 23.81 3.16 -20.10
N ASP A 190 22.85 3.53 -20.93
CA ASP A 190 23.09 4.30 -22.17
C ASP A 190 22.93 5.83 -22.03
N LYS A 191 22.95 6.40 -20.83
CA LYS A 191 22.67 7.84 -20.59
C LYS A 191 23.83 8.56 -19.89
N SER A 192 24.03 9.81 -20.29
CA SER A 192 25.00 10.75 -19.68
C SER A 192 24.66 11.10 -18.22
N HIS A 193 23.37 11.09 -17.86
CA HIS A 193 22.90 11.30 -16.50
C HIS A 193 22.09 10.10 -16.03
N LYS A 194 22.54 9.45 -14.97
CA LYS A 194 21.93 8.24 -14.42
C LYS A 194 21.04 8.57 -13.21
N PRO A 195 19.88 7.90 -13.04
CA PRO A 195 19.03 8.12 -11.90
C PRO A 195 19.71 7.69 -10.59
N ARG A 196 19.33 8.34 -9.49
CA ARG A 196 19.70 7.92 -8.15
C ARG A 196 18.84 6.73 -7.74
N LEU A 197 19.47 5.61 -7.40
CA LEU A 197 18.77 4.41 -6.94
C LEU A 197 18.74 4.37 -5.40
N PHE A 198 17.54 4.27 -4.83
CA PHE A 198 17.31 4.10 -3.41
C PHE A 198 16.76 2.71 -3.16
N ILE A 199 17.56 1.83 -2.57
CA ILE A 199 17.23 0.40 -2.43
C ILE A 199 16.98 0.07 -0.97
N SER A 200 15.77 -0.40 -0.63
CA SER A 200 15.41 -0.74 0.74
C SER A 200 15.94 -2.11 1.14
N VAL A 201 16.95 -2.14 2.02
CA VAL A 201 17.56 -3.35 2.59
C VAL A 201 17.85 -3.09 4.07
N CYS A 202 17.30 -3.91 4.97
CA CYS A 202 17.56 -3.80 6.41
C CYS A 202 18.62 -4.80 6.86
N ASN A 203 18.73 -5.97 6.21
CA ASN A 203 19.70 -6.99 6.58
C ASN A 203 21.12 -6.58 6.16
N GLN A 204 22.00 -6.39 7.14
CA GLN A 204 23.40 -6.01 6.91
C GLN A 204 24.20 -7.04 6.09
N LEU A 205 23.89 -8.34 6.22
CA LEU A 205 24.57 -9.38 5.44
C LEU A 205 24.19 -9.28 3.96
N MET A 206 22.89 -9.12 3.66
CA MET A 206 22.43 -8.93 2.29
C MET A 206 22.98 -7.64 1.68
N LEU A 207 23.06 -6.56 2.47
CA LEU A 207 23.70 -5.32 2.04
C LEU A 207 25.18 -5.53 1.67
N LYS A 208 25.94 -6.24 2.51
CA LYS A 208 27.35 -6.55 2.23
C LYS A 208 27.50 -7.42 0.97
N MET A 209 26.66 -8.43 0.80
CA MET A 209 26.67 -9.28 -0.39
C MET A 209 26.33 -8.46 -1.64
N ALA A 210 25.22 -7.70 -1.63
CA ALA A 210 24.77 -6.91 -2.76
C ALA A 210 25.78 -5.82 -3.14
N THR A 211 26.42 -5.16 -2.18
CA THR A 211 27.46 -4.14 -2.46
C THR A 211 28.72 -4.71 -3.12
N GLN A 212 28.98 -6.01 -2.98
CA GLN A 212 30.12 -6.67 -3.60
C GLN A 212 29.87 -7.11 -5.05
N GLU A 213 28.61 -7.21 -5.48
CA GLU A 213 28.30 -7.66 -6.82
C GLU A 213 28.69 -6.65 -7.91
N GLU A 214 29.14 -7.16 -9.04
CA GLU A 214 29.66 -6.37 -10.15
C GLU A 214 28.63 -5.40 -10.73
N ILE A 215 27.35 -5.79 -10.81
CA ILE A 215 26.29 -4.96 -11.37
C ILE A 215 26.19 -3.61 -10.64
N PHE A 216 26.23 -3.62 -9.31
CA PHE A 216 26.14 -2.40 -8.50
C PHE A 216 27.45 -1.61 -8.50
N LYS A 217 28.61 -2.30 -8.49
CA LYS A 217 29.92 -1.66 -8.63
C LYS A 217 30.06 -0.91 -9.95
N ASN A 218 29.69 -1.57 -11.06
CA ASN A 218 29.74 -1.00 -12.40
C ASN A 218 28.81 0.20 -12.54
N TYR A 219 27.62 0.13 -11.94
CA TYR A 219 26.70 1.28 -11.94
C TYR A 219 27.31 2.50 -11.25
N ARG A 220 27.96 2.31 -10.08
CA ARG A 220 28.66 3.38 -9.35
C ARG A 220 29.86 3.93 -10.11
N ALA A 221 30.66 3.05 -10.71
CA ALA A 221 31.82 3.45 -11.52
C ALA A 221 31.39 4.33 -12.70
N GLN A 222 30.21 4.08 -13.26
CA GLN A 222 29.62 4.86 -14.35
C GLN A 222 28.81 6.07 -13.86
N LYS A 223 29.21 6.70 -12.74
CA LYS A 223 28.57 7.89 -12.14
C LYS A 223 27.12 7.71 -11.70
N GLY A 224 26.62 6.49 -11.55
CA GLY A 224 25.31 6.21 -10.97
C GLY A 224 25.36 6.22 -9.45
N GLU A 225 24.42 6.91 -8.80
CA GLU A 225 24.35 6.91 -7.33
C GLU A 225 23.45 5.78 -6.83
N ILE A 226 23.94 5.00 -5.85
CA ILE A 226 23.15 3.97 -5.15
C ILE A 226 23.20 4.27 -3.65
N THR A 227 22.03 4.56 -3.09
CA THR A 227 21.82 4.75 -1.66
C THR A 227 21.04 3.55 -1.11
N TRP A 228 21.65 2.83 -0.18
CA TRP A 228 20.96 1.77 0.56
C TRP A 228 20.19 2.40 1.71
N ILE A 229 18.88 2.21 1.73
CA ILE A 229 18.00 2.80 2.72
C ILE A 229 17.42 1.71 3.62
N ASN A 230 17.22 2.03 4.89
CA ASN A 230 16.32 1.27 5.74
C ASN A 230 15.05 2.10 5.87
N SER A 231 14.05 1.76 5.07
CA SER A 231 12.79 2.51 4.97
C SER A 231 12.04 2.55 6.30
N MET A 232 12.08 1.46 7.07
CA MET A 232 11.49 1.40 8.42
C MET A 232 12.22 2.29 9.41
N HIS A 233 13.56 2.38 9.31
CA HIS A 233 14.34 3.30 10.13
C HIS A 233 14.04 4.78 9.82
N GLN A 234 13.92 5.12 8.52
CA GLN A 234 13.52 6.47 8.11
C GLN A 234 12.12 6.84 8.62
N LEU A 235 11.18 5.90 8.54
CA LEU A 235 9.84 6.06 9.10
C LEU A 235 9.89 6.27 10.62
N ALA A 236 10.63 5.43 11.35
CA ALA A 236 10.79 5.56 12.79
C ALA A 236 11.35 6.94 13.19
N ARG A 237 12.39 7.43 12.49
CA ARG A 237 12.94 8.78 12.71
C ARG A 237 11.91 9.86 12.47
N THR A 238 11.13 9.75 11.41
CA THR A 238 10.08 10.71 11.06
C THR A 238 9.01 10.77 12.14
N VAL A 239 8.54 9.61 12.62
CA VAL A 239 7.55 9.53 13.69
C VAL A 239 8.05 10.24 14.94
N LEU A 240 9.31 10.02 15.32
CA LEU A 240 9.91 10.67 16.50
C LEU A 240 10.20 12.16 16.30
N GLN A 241 10.43 12.61 15.06
CA GLN A 241 10.53 14.05 14.77
C GLN A 241 9.17 14.74 14.90
N GLN A 242 8.10 14.11 14.43
CA GLN A 242 6.75 14.66 14.52
C GLN A 242 6.17 14.55 15.94
N ARG A 243 6.56 13.50 16.68
CA ARG A 243 6.09 13.21 18.03
C ARG A 243 7.27 12.78 18.90
N PRO A 244 8.12 13.73 19.32
CA PRO A 244 9.25 13.40 20.18
C PRO A 244 8.77 12.91 21.55
N PRO A 245 9.46 11.94 22.17
CA PRO A 245 9.09 11.44 23.50
C PRO A 245 9.13 12.52 24.59
N LEU A 246 10.02 13.49 24.41
CA LEU A 246 10.17 14.64 25.29
C LEU A 246 10.08 15.92 24.45
N ARG A 247 9.42 16.94 24.98
CA ARG A 247 9.46 18.28 24.39
C ARG A 247 10.80 18.92 24.71
N GLU A 248 11.24 19.88 23.89
CA GLU A 248 12.52 20.58 24.08
C GLU A 248 12.63 21.25 25.46
N SER A 249 11.51 21.70 26.03
CA SER A 249 11.41 22.23 27.38
C SER A 249 11.74 21.24 28.51
N SER A 250 11.83 19.94 28.20
CA SER A 250 12.01 18.85 29.16
C SER A 250 13.37 18.15 29.01
N LEU A 251 14.30 18.70 28.22
CA LEU A 251 15.64 18.14 27.98
C LEU A 251 16.53 18.11 29.24
N THR A 252 16.23 18.96 30.23
CA THR A 252 16.93 19.00 31.54
C THR A 252 16.31 18.07 32.58
N HIS A 253 15.25 17.33 32.23
CA HIS A 253 14.51 16.52 33.19
C HIS A 253 15.28 15.22 33.51
N SER A 254 15.76 15.11 34.75
CA SER A 254 16.28 13.85 35.29
C SER A 254 15.14 13.02 35.85
N GLY A 255 14.70 11.99 35.11
CA GLY A 255 13.61 11.12 35.54
C GLY A 255 13.53 9.82 34.75
N VAL A 256 12.44 9.08 34.97
CA VAL A 256 12.12 7.85 34.22
C VAL A 256 11.23 8.21 33.03
N LEU A 257 11.64 7.82 31.83
CA LEU A 257 10.84 8.00 30.61
C LEU A 257 10.09 6.70 30.31
N HIS A 258 8.76 6.72 30.42
CA HIS A 258 7.90 5.58 30.09
C HIS A 258 7.23 5.77 28.73
N ILE A 259 7.43 4.81 27.81
CA ILE A 259 6.92 4.85 26.44
C ILE A 259 6.07 3.60 26.19
N GLY A 260 4.79 3.80 25.89
CA GLY A 260 3.90 2.75 25.42
C GLY A 260 3.91 2.62 23.90
N LEU A 261 4.18 1.42 23.38
CA LEU A 261 4.12 1.09 21.95
C LEU A 261 3.13 -0.05 21.70
N ILE A 262 2.38 0.03 20.60
CA ILE A 262 1.35 -0.95 20.26
C ILE A 262 1.78 -1.76 19.04
N GLY A 263 1.70 -3.09 19.16
CA GLY A 263 1.96 -4.07 18.12
C GLY A 263 3.41 -4.55 18.03
N PHE A 264 3.62 -5.59 17.22
CA PHE A 264 4.93 -6.20 16.99
C PHE A 264 5.27 -6.20 15.50
N SER A 265 5.90 -5.12 15.05
CA SER A 265 6.32 -4.98 13.65
C SER A 265 7.77 -4.54 13.52
N ASN A 266 8.35 -4.70 12.32
CA ASN A 266 9.69 -4.20 12.01
C ASN A 266 9.80 -2.68 12.24
N LEU A 267 8.70 -1.93 12.08
CA LEU A 267 8.66 -0.51 12.43
C LEU A 267 8.83 -0.30 13.93
N ILE A 268 8.11 -1.05 14.78
CA ILE A 268 8.24 -0.94 16.24
C ILE A 268 9.68 -1.27 16.68
N GLN A 269 10.32 -2.27 16.08
CA GLN A 269 11.73 -2.56 16.34
C GLN A 269 12.62 -1.34 16.02
N GLN A 270 12.47 -0.76 14.84
CA GLN A 270 13.24 0.42 14.45
C GLN A 270 12.91 1.65 15.31
N LEU A 271 11.67 1.80 15.77
CA LEU A 271 11.24 2.86 16.65
C LEU A 271 11.91 2.75 18.02
N ILE A 272 11.93 1.56 18.62
CA ILE A 272 12.65 1.29 19.87
C ILE A 272 14.13 1.66 19.73
N LEU A 273 14.81 1.17 18.69
CA LEU A 273 16.22 1.47 18.46
C LEU A 273 16.48 2.98 18.28
N THR A 274 15.59 3.66 17.57
CA THR A 274 15.73 5.11 17.31
C THR A 274 15.44 5.92 18.58
N ILE A 275 14.45 5.53 19.38
CA ILE A 275 14.17 6.10 20.70
C ILE A 275 15.41 5.95 21.58
N MET A 276 15.94 4.73 21.72
CA MET A 276 17.11 4.44 22.55
C MET A 276 18.30 5.31 22.13
N ARG A 277 18.57 5.40 20.83
CA ARG A 277 19.65 6.23 20.30
C ARG A 277 19.45 7.71 20.59
N ASN A 278 18.23 8.24 20.42
CA ASN A 278 17.94 9.65 20.69
C ASN A 278 18.00 9.96 22.18
N CYS A 279 17.54 9.04 23.03
CA CYS A 279 17.52 9.22 24.47
C CYS A 279 18.88 9.00 25.14
N ALA A 280 19.83 8.34 24.48
CA ALA A 280 21.21 8.21 24.97
C ALA A 280 21.92 9.55 25.17
N TYR A 281 21.45 10.62 24.51
CA TYR A 281 21.98 11.98 24.64
C TYR A 281 21.20 12.83 25.65
N LEU A 282 20.19 12.26 26.30
CA LEU A 282 19.34 12.95 27.27
C LEU A 282 19.72 12.53 28.69
N ASN A 283 19.57 13.43 29.65
CA ASN A 283 19.92 13.19 31.05
C ASN A 283 18.85 12.35 31.78
N ILE A 284 18.43 11.24 31.17
CA ILE A 284 17.35 10.36 31.63
C ILE A 284 17.95 9.23 32.45
N GLN A 285 17.42 8.99 33.65
CA GLN A 285 17.93 7.94 34.54
C GLN A 285 17.55 6.53 34.05
N LYS A 286 16.33 6.38 33.52
CA LYS A 286 15.79 5.08 33.09
C LYS A 286 14.78 5.25 31.95
N ILE A 287 14.82 4.35 30.97
CA ILE A 287 13.81 4.27 29.91
C ILE A 287 13.06 2.96 30.08
N GLU A 288 11.74 3.06 30.18
CA GLU A 288 10.83 1.93 30.27
C GLU A 288 9.96 1.88 29.02
N ILE A 289 10.02 0.75 28.31
CA ILE A 289 9.24 0.54 27.10
C ILE A 289 8.20 -0.54 27.39
N SER A 290 6.93 -0.16 27.35
CA SER A 290 5.80 -1.08 27.50
C SER A 290 5.25 -1.41 26.12
N LEU A 291 5.21 -2.70 25.79
CA LEU A 291 4.69 -3.20 24.52
C LEU A 291 3.30 -3.80 24.73
N PHE A 292 2.34 -3.30 23.95
CA PHE A 292 0.95 -3.73 24.00
C PHE A 292 0.59 -4.50 22.74
N SER A 293 0.05 -5.70 22.87
CA SER A 293 -0.45 -6.47 21.73
C SER A 293 -1.58 -7.41 22.14
N SER A 294 -2.40 -7.78 21.17
CA SER A 294 -3.44 -8.79 21.30
C SER A 294 -2.93 -10.22 21.09
N ASN A 295 -1.75 -10.41 20.47
CA ASN A 295 -1.24 -11.72 20.07
C ASN A 295 0.08 -12.07 20.81
N VAL A 296 0.07 -13.18 21.56
CA VAL A 296 1.21 -13.65 22.36
C VAL A 296 2.29 -14.31 21.48
N GLU A 297 1.91 -14.99 20.41
CA GLU A 297 2.87 -15.68 19.52
C GLU A 297 3.78 -14.67 18.79
N GLU A 298 3.20 -13.55 18.36
CA GLU A 298 3.95 -12.46 17.73
C GLU A 298 5.00 -11.86 18.67
N TYR A 299 4.72 -11.84 19.98
CA TYR A 299 5.68 -11.38 20.98
C TYR A 299 6.91 -12.28 21.05
N GLU A 300 6.75 -13.60 21.05
CA GLU A 300 7.90 -14.50 21.14
C GLU A 300 8.85 -14.36 19.95
N VAL A 301 8.28 -14.27 18.74
CA VAL A 301 9.03 -14.03 17.50
C VAL A 301 9.72 -12.67 17.54
N PHE A 302 9.01 -11.63 18.00
CA PHE A 302 9.54 -10.28 18.12
C PHE A 302 10.67 -10.20 19.15
N SER A 303 10.48 -10.83 20.33
CA SER A 303 11.42 -10.84 21.44
C SER A 303 12.73 -11.52 21.01
N LYS A 304 12.67 -12.72 20.41
CA LYS A 304 13.86 -13.41 19.87
C LYS A 304 14.66 -12.55 18.89
N LYS A 305 13.97 -11.80 18.01
CA LYS A 305 14.62 -10.89 17.05
C LYS A 305 15.20 -9.63 17.70
N THR A 306 14.56 -9.12 18.74
CA THR A 306 14.88 -7.80 19.34
C THR A 306 15.88 -7.92 20.49
N GLN A 307 15.90 -9.06 21.19
CA GLN A 307 16.77 -9.36 22.34
C GLN A 307 18.26 -9.26 21.98
N PHE A 308 18.64 -9.55 20.72
CA PHE A 308 20.00 -9.35 20.21
C PHE A 308 20.45 -7.88 20.20
N TYR A 309 19.53 -6.93 20.08
CA TYR A 309 19.85 -5.51 19.90
C TYR A 309 19.74 -4.68 21.19
N VAL A 310 18.96 -5.14 22.18
CA VAL A 310 18.48 -4.31 23.31
C VAL A 310 19.18 -4.62 24.65
N GLN A 311 19.95 -5.70 24.73
CA GLN A 311 20.57 -6.20 25.98
C GLN A 311 21.50 -5.24 26.73
N LYS A 312 21.90 -4.09 26.15
CA LYS A 312 22.84 -3.15 26.79
C LYS A 312 22.23 -1.88 27.40
N THR A 313 20.94 -1.59 27.22
CA THR A 313 20.43 -0.24 27.58
C THR A 313 18.98 -0.16 28.06
N VAL A 314 18.18 -1.23 27.96
CA VAL A 314 16.80 -1.23 28.47
C VAL A 314 16.71 -2.02 29.76
N SER A 315 16.30 -1.33 30.82
CA SER A 315 16.14 -1.89 32.16
C SER A 315 14.93 -2.81 32.31
N SER A 316 13.91 -2.70 31.43
CA SER A 316 12.73 -3.57 31.44
C SER A 316 11.85 -3.36 30.20
N ILE A 317 11.44 -4.46 29.56
CA ILE A 317 10.36 -4.49 28.57
C ILE A 317 9.17 -5.18 29.23
N PHE A 318 8.02 -4.52 29.31
CA PHE A 318 6.80 -5.09 29.89
C PHE A 318 5.82 -5.48 28.78
N LEU A 319 5.30 -6.71 28.86
CA LEU A 319 4.18 -7.16 28.04
C LEU A 319 2.89 -6.92 28.82
N ILE A 320 1.95 -6.20 28.23
CA ILE A 320 0.58 -6.13 28.73
C ILE A 320 -0.32 -6.75 27.66
N SER A 321 -0.60 -8.05 27.79
CA SER A 321 -1.57 -8.74 26.94
C SER A 321 -2.98 -8.56 27.50
N ARG A 322 -3.95 -8.44 26.59
CA ARG A 322 -5.38 -8.48 26.92
C ARG A 322 -5.84 -9.94 27.09
N THR A 323 -5.19 -10.71 27.96
CA THR A 323 -5.69 -12.03 28.34
C THR A 323 -6.60 -11.87 29.55
N SER A 324 -7.79 -12.47 29.46
CA SER A 324 -8.72 -12.71 30.58
C SER A 324 -7.97 -13.18 31.83
N PRO A 325 -8.46 -12.85 33.04
CA PRO A 325 -7.70 -13.09 34.25
C PRO A 325 -7.63 -14.59 34.46
N LEU A 326 -6.47 -15.19 34.29
CA LEU A 326 -5.99 -16.36 35.04
C LEU A 326 -4.60 -16.77 34.52
N GLN A 327 -3.72 -17.02 35.48
CA GLN A 327 -2.37 -17.59 35.40
C GLN A 327 -1.22 -16.63 35.06
N TYR A 328 -0.75 -15.97 36.12
CA TYR A 328 0.54 -15.30 36.19
C TYR A 328 1.62 -16.28 36.62
N ASN A 329 2.65 -16.46 35.80
CA ASN A 329 3.99 -16.77 36.29
C ASN A 329 4.83 -15.49 36.28
N THR A 330 5.58 -15.34 37.37
CA THR A 330 6.23 -14.15 37.90
C THR A 330 7.20 -13.43 36.94
N THR A 331 6.79 -12.26 36.47
CA THR A 331 7.64 -11.06 36.38
C THR A 331 6.78 -9.88 36.84
N ARG A 332 7.28 -9.08 37.79
CA ARG A 332 6.49 -8.08 38.55
C ARG A 332 5.54 -7.27 37.66
N VAL A 333 4.25 -7.50 37.87
CA VAL A 333 3.13 -6.84 37.22
C VAL A 333 2.78 -5.62 38.04
N ILE A 334 2.97 -4.42 37.48
CA ILE A 334 2.27 -3.24 37.97
C ILE A 334 0.87 -3.32 37.37
N GLN A 335 -0.15 -3.58 38.19
CA GLN A 335 -1.54 -3.44 37.77
C GLN A 335 -1.82 -1.94 37.52
N PRO A 336 -2.15 -1.51 36.30
CA PRO A 336 -2.77 -0.21 36.12
C PRO A 336 -4.17 -0.23 36.76
N ILE A 337 -4.39 0.67 37.72
CA ILE A 337 -5.73 0.97 38.24
C ILE A 337 -6.51 1.64 37.10
N PHE A 338 -7.25 0.85 36.34
CA PHE A 338 -8.18 1.36 35.32
C PHE A 338 -9.49 1.75 36.00
N HIS A 339 -9.72 3.04 36.22
CA HIS A 339 -11.02 3.55 36.65
C HIS A 339 -12.04 3.48 35.48
N PRO A 340 -13.26 2.93 35.66
CA PRO A 340 -14.16 2.63 34.53
C PRO A 340 -14.84 3.85 33.86
N ASN A 341 -14.68 5.07 34.38
CA ASN A 341 -15.60 6.17 34.09
C ASN A 341 -15.07 7.26 33.14
N TYR A 342 -13.92 7.08 32.47
CA TYR A 342 -13.32 8.13 31.64
C TYR A 342 -12.86 7.70 30.23
N TYR A 343 -13.67 6.93 29.49
CA TYR A 343 -13.50 6.84 28.03
C TYR A 343 -14.84 6.76 27.30
N ARG A 344 -15.46 7.93 27.07
CA ARG A 344 -16.49 8.06 26.03
C ARG A 344 -15.74 8.26 24.70
N MET A 345 -15.52 7.17 23.96
CA MET A 345 -15.02 7.24 22.58
C MET A 345 -16.03 8.03 21.74
N SER A 346 -15.76 9.31 21.48
CA SER A 346 -16.51 10.08 20.50
C SER A 346 -16.12 9.61 19.11
N SER A 347 -17.06 8.94 18.42
CA SER A 347 -16.96 8.67 16.99
C SER A 347 -16.87 9.98 16.22
N LEU A 348 -15.68 10.32 15.73
CA LEU A 348 -15.51 11.41 14.77
C LEU A 348 -15.03 10.84 13.44
N LYS A 349 -16.01 10.64 12.54
CA LYS A 349 -15.82 10.67 11.10
C LYS A 349 -15.22 12.03 10.73
N LYS A 350 -13.91 12.08 10.48
CA LYS A 350 -13.30 12.98 9.49
C LYS A 350 -11.93 12.46 9.12
N VAL A 351 -11.73 12.33 7.81
CA VAL A 351 -10.59 11.73 7.13
C VAL A 351 -9.30 12.43 7.56
N SER A 352 -8.55 11.80 8.45
CA SER A 352 -7.18 12.15 8.81
C SER A 352 -6.44 10.86 9.12
N PHE A 353 -5.28 10.71 8.50
CA PHE A 353 -4.30 9.62 8.63
C PHE A 353 -4.30 9.02 10.05
N HIS A 354 -4.78 7.77 10.17
CA HIS A 354 -4.69 6.98 11.40
C HIS A 354 -3.80 5.77 11.13
N ILE A 355 -2.49 6.03 11.03
CA ILE A 355 -1.57 5.14 11.71
C ILE A 355 -1.86 5.36 13.19
N SER A 356 -2.75 4.55 13.75
CA SER A 356 -3.07 4.55 15.18
C SER A 356 -1.90 3.96 15.97
N ILE A 357 -0.72 4.58 15.87
CA ILE A 357 0.31 4.44 16.90
C ILE A 357 -0.15 5.38 18.01
N TYR A 358 -0.87 4.81 18.96
CA TYR A 358 -1.08 5.46 20.25
C TYR A 358 0.25 5.38 21.00
N MET A 359 1.02 6.47 20.93
CA MET A 359 2.13 6.66 21.85
C MET A 359 1.53 7.31 23.10
N MET A 360 1.18 6.48 24.08
CA MET A 360 0.73 6.98 25.38
C MET A 360 1.97 7.29 26.21
N ILE A 361 2.33 8.57 26.29
CA ILE A 361 3.36 9.05 27.22
C ILE A 361 2.67 9.24 28.56
N LEU A 362 2.88 8.29 29.47
CA LEU A 362 2.45 8.42 30.86
C LEU A 362 3.60 9.03 31.67
N HIS A 363 3.45 10.27 32.09
CA HIS A 363 4.30 10.84 33.14
C HIS A 363 3.82 10.32 34.49
N ILE A 364 4.44 9.25 34.98
CA ILE A 364 4.27 8.83 36.37
C ILE A 364 5.36 9.54 37.17
N ARG A 365 4.97 10.57 37.93
CA ARG A 365 5.82 11.14 38.98
C ARG A 365 5.84 10.12 40.13
N HIS A 366 7.01 9.57 40.42
CA HIS A 366 7.28 8.90 41.69
C HIS A 366 8.05 9.83 42.61
#